data_AF-A0A498FKP7-F1
#
_entry.id   AF-A0A498FKP7-F1
#
_cell.length_a   1.000
_cell.length_b   1.000
_cell.length_c   1.000
_cell.angle_alpha   90.00
_cell.angle_beta   90.00
_cell.angle_gamma   90.00
#
_symmetry.space_group_name_H-M   'P 1'
#
loop_
_entity.id
_entity.type
_entity.pdbx_description
1 polymer ?
#
loop_
_entity_poly.entity_id
_entity_poly.type
_entity_poly.pdbx_seq_one_letter_code
_entity_poly.pdbx_strand_id
1 'polypeptide(L)'
;MIAQHTALGLDAEGYIHHLDRDAGVVHRIDPETGARERRSDLREWVTQRDHVAMGNAVDTYVHEYIGEEIGWVERDPTNRDVFGGAF
;
A
#
# COMPACT_ATOMS: atom_id res chain seq x y z
N MET A 1 10.52 14.87 7.15
CA MET A 1 11.09 13.87 6.22
C MET A 1 10.07 12.74 6.11
N ILE A 2 9.61 12.43 4.90
CA ILE A 2 8.64 11.34 4.71
C ILE A 2 9.42 10.02 4.67
N ALA A 3 8.97 9.01 5.41
CA ALA A 3 9.65 7.72 5.49
C ALA A 3 9.69 7.03 4.11
N GLN A 4 10.84 6.44 3.78
CA GLN A 4 11.00 5.64 2.56
C GLN A 4 10.23 4.32 2.66
N HIS A 5 10.19 3.75 3.85
CA HIS A 5 9.58 2.47 4.15
C HIS A 5 8.53 2.65 5.24
N THR A 6 7.31 2.19 4.97
CA THR A 6 6.16 2.41 5.86
C THR A 6 5.31 1.16 5.90
N ALA A 7 5.06 0.62 7.10
CA ALA A 7 4.03 -0.38 7.32
C ALA A 7 2.65 0.27 7.13
N LEU A 8 1.76 -0.39 6.39
CA LEU A 8 0.40 0.08 6.14
C LEU A 8 -0.62 -0.66 7.01
N GLY A 9 -0.30 -1.88 7.44
CA GLY A 9 -1.14 -2.69 8.32
C GLY A 9 -1.00 -4.19 8.11
N LEU A 10 -1.74 -4.94 8.92
CA LEU A 10 -1.93 -6.38 8.85
C LEU A 10 -3.31 -6.69 8.29
N ASP A 11 -3.38 -7.45 7.20
CA ASP A 11 -4.67 -7.86 6.62
C ASP A 11 -5.35 -8.98 7.41
N ALA A 12 -6.58 -9.32 7.02
CA ALA A 12 -7.37 -10.38 7.65
C ALA A 12 -6.79 -11.80 7.49
N GLU A 13 -5.87 -12.00 6.56
CA GLU A 13 -5.19 -13.26 6.34
C GLU A 13 -3.85 -13.34 7.09
N GLY A 14 -3.47 -12.28 7.82
CA GLY A 14 -2.25 -12.23 8.62
C GLY A 14 -1.01 -11.78 7.87
N TYR A 15 -1.14 -11.14 6.71
CA TYR A 15 0.00 -10.61 5.95
C TYR A 15 0.21 -9.12 6.23
N ILE A 16 1.48 -8.73 6.39
CA ILE A 16 1.85 -7.32 6.57
C ILE A 16 2.02 -6.63 5.21
N HIS A 17 1.44 -5.43 5.10
CA HIS A 17 1.55 -4.57 3.94
C HIS A 17 2.62 -3.52 4.17
N HIS A 18 3.62 -3.48 3.29
CA HIS A 18 4.78 -2.61 3.44
C HIS A 18 5.03 -1.80 2.16
N LEU A 19 4.97 -0.48 2.29
CA LEU A 19 5.26 0.48 1.22
C LEU A 19 6.76 0.71 1.10
N ASP A 20 7.30 0.55 -0.11
CA ASP A 20 8.55 1.17 -0.55
C ASP A 20 8.20 2.37 -1.43
N ARG A 21 8.41 3.57 -0.87
CA ARG A 21 8.05 4.83 -1.51
C ARG A 21 8.91 5.11 -2.73
N ASP A 22 10.21 4.88 -2.67
CA ASP A 22 11.12 5.19 -3.78
C ASP A 22 10.86 4.27 -4.98
N ALA A 23 10.60 2.98 -4.69
CA ALA A 23 10.20 2.03 -5.71
C ALA A 23 8.76 2.26 -6.19
N GLY A 24 7.90 2.90 -5.39
CA GLY A 24 6.47 3.05 -5.68
C GLY A 24 5.74 1.71 -5.61
N VAL A 25 6.07 0.88 -4.63
CA VAL A 25 5.64 -0.52 -4.55
C VAL A 25 5.08 -0.83 -3.17
N VAL A 26 3.99 -1.60 -3.13
CA VAL A 26 3.51 -2.22 -1.88
C VAL A 26 3.78 -3.72 -1.92
N HIS A 27 4.43 -4.22 -0.88
CA HIS A 27 4.66 -5.64 -0.65
C HIS A 27 3.63 -6.19 0.33
N ARG A 28 3.14 -7.40 0.05
CA ARG A 28 2.38 -8.21 0.99
C ARG A 28 3.27 -9.37 1.44
N ILE A 29 3.59 -9.39 2.72
CA ILE A 29 4.65 -10.23 3.29
C ILE A 29 4.06 -11.08 4.41
N ASP A 30 4.37 -12.37 4.40
CA ASP A 30 4.13 -13.24 5.54
C ASP A 30 5.08 -12.82 6.67
N PRO A 31 4.56 -12.34 7.82
CA PRO A 31 5.41 -11.85 8.91
C PRO A 31 6.16 -12.97 9.64
N GLU A 32 5.72 -14.23 9.56
CA GLU A 32 6.38 -15.37 10.21
C GLU A 32 7.58 -15.85 9.39
N THR A 33 7.43 -15.93 8.07
CA THR A 33 8.46 -16.48 7.18
C THR A 33 9.28 -15.42 6.44
N GLY A 34 8.78 -14.17 6.38
CA GLY A 34 9.33 -13.10 5.56
C GLY A 34 9.10 -13.30 4.05
N ALA A 35 8.32 -14.31 3.66
CA ALA A 35 8.02 -14.58 2.26
C ALA A 35 7.12 -13.48 1.67
N ARG A 36 7.46 -13.01 0.47
CA ARG A 36 6.62 -12.07 -0.28
C ARG A 36 5.57 -12.86 -1.04
N GLU A 37 4.31 -12.71 -0.64
CA GLU A 37 3.19 -13.27 -1.39
C GLU A 37 2.89 -12.42 -2.62
N ARG A 38 2.94 -11.10 -2.48
CA ARG A 38 2.61 -10.18 -3.57
C ARG A 38 3.45 -8.91 -3.60
N ARG A 39 3.62 -8.40 -4.82
CA ARG A 39 4.19 -7.09 -5.14
C ARG A 39 3.18 -6.31 -5.98
N SER A 40 2.76 -5.15 -5.51
CA SER A 40 1.83 -4.25 -6.23
C SER A 40 2.57 -3.00 -6.66
N ASP A 41 2.65 -2.75 -7.97
CA ASP A 41 3.36 -1.61 -8.54
C ASP A 41 2.40 -0.42 -8.71
N LEU A 42 2.59 0.62 -7.90
CA LEU A 42 1.67 1.76 -7.88
C LEU A 42 1.82 2.64 -9.13
N ARG A 43 2.99 2.65 -9.78
CA ARG A 43 3.19 3.40 -11.03
C ARG A 43 2.46 2.73 -12.19
N GLU A 44 2.46 1.41 -12.20
CA GLU A 44 1.65 0.63 -13.14
C GLU A 44 0.16 0.95 -12.96
N TRP A 45 -0.33 1.02 -11.72
CA TRP A 45 -1.72 1.36 -11.43
C TRP A 45 -2.11 2.75 -11.93
N VAL A 46 -1.25 3.75 -11.72
CA VAL A 46 -1.43 5.10 -12.27
C VAL A 46 -1.53 5.07 -13.80
N THR A 47 -0.82 4.17 -14.47
CA THR A 47 -0.85 4.06 -15.94
C THR A 47 -2.11 3.36 -16.46
N GLN A 48 -2.69 2.46 -15.65
CA GLN A 48 -3.80 1.58 -16.07
C GLN A 48 -5.17 2.05 -15.59
N ARG A 49 -5.25 2.99 -14.64
CA ARG A 49 -6.50 3.40 -13.98
C ARG A 49 -6.64 4.92 -14.00
N ASP A 50 -7.68 5.41 -14.68
CA ASP A 50 -7.89 6.85 -14.91
C ASP A 50 -8.13 7.66 -13.62
N HIS A 51 -8.62 7.03 -12.55
CA HIS A 51 -8.87 7.68 -11.26
C HIS A 51 -7.68 7.65 -10.29
N VAL A 52 -6.57 7.02 -10.68
CA VAL A 52 -5.41 6.82 -9.81
C VAL A 52 -4.28 7.75 -10.23
N ALA A 53 -3.91 8.65 -9.33
CA ALA A 53 -2.73 9.49 -9.40
C ALA A 53 -1.72 9.06 -8.34
N MET A 54 -0.45 9.45 -8.50
CA MET A 54 0.55 9.01 -7.53
C MET A 54 0.29 9.51 -6.10
N GLY A 55 -0.42 10.64 -5.96
CA GLY A 55 -0.86 11.19 -4.68
C GLY A 55 -1.94 10.38 -3.96
N ASN A 56 -2.76 9.59 -4.68
CA ASN A 56 -3.82 8.78 -4.07
C ASN A 56 -3.61 7.26 -4.21
N ALA A 57 -2.58 6.79 -4.92
CA ALA A 57 -2.43 5.36 -5.22
C ALA A 57 -2.33 4.45 -3.98
N VAL A 58 -1.75 4.94 -2.87
CA VAL A 58 -1.70 4.16 -1.61
C VAL A 58 -3.08 4.10 -0.98
N ASP A 59 -3.84 5.20 -1.05
CA ASP A 59 -5.22 5.24 -0.56
C ASP A 59 -6.11 4.28 -1.38
N THR A 60 -5.99 4.32 -2.71
CA THR A 60 -6.61 3.36 -3.63
C THR A 60 -6.24 1.92 -3.28
N TYR A 61 -4.96 1.63 -3.07
CA TYR A 61 -4.50 0.29 -2.66
C TYR A 61 -5.18 -0.17 -1.37
N VAL A 62 -5.21 0.70 -0.36
CA VAL A 62 -5.73 0.36 0.96
C VAL A 62 -7.24 0.19 0.97
N HIS A 63 -7.97 1.02 0.22
CA HIS A 63 -9.42 1.07 0.23
C HIS A 63 -10.05 0.14 -0.81
N GLU A 64 -9.63 0.22 -2.07
CA GLU A 64 -10.24 -0.58 -3.14
C GLU A 64 -9.67 -2.00 -3.15
N TYR A 65 -8.37 -2.18 -2.96
CA TYR A 65 -7.77 -3.50 -3.14
C TYR A 65 -7.82 -4.35 -1.87
N ILE A 66 -7.32 -3.84 -0.75
CA ILE A 66 -7.37 -4.61 0.50
C ILE A 66 -8.72 -4.45 1.19
N GLY A 67 -9.25 -3.23 1.24
CA GLY A 67 -10.51 -2.94 1.93
C GLY A 67 -11.72 -3.70 1.38
N GLU A 68 -11.81 -3.87 0.06
CA GLU A 68 -12.95 -4.57 -0.56
C GLU A 68 -12.73 -6.09 -0.73
N GLU A 69 -11.48 -6.56 -0.94
CA GLU A 69 -11.23 -7.99 -1.20
C GLU A 69 -10.91 -8.81 0.06
N ILE A 70 -10.07 -8.30 0.96
CA ILE A 70 -9.46 -9.09 2.05
C ILE A 70 -9.90 -8.60 3.43
N GLY A 71 -9.94 -7.28 3.64
CA GLY A 71 -10.17 -6.65 4.95
C GLY A 71 -8.90 -6.51 5.79
N TRP A 72 -8.97 -5.68 6.83
CA TRP A 72 -7.86 -5.36 7.73
C TRP A 72 -8.12 -5.93 9.14
N VAL A 73 -7.09 -6.50 9.76
CA VAL A 73 -7.07 -6.81 11.21
C VAL A 73 -6.63 -5.59 12.00
N GLU A 74 -5.51 -4.99 11.56
CA GLU A 74 -4.96 -3.78 12.14
C GLU A 74 -4.42 -2.91 11.01
N ARG A 75 -4.68 -1.61 11.06
CA ARG A 75 -4.24 -0.68 10.04
C ARG A 75 -3.58 0.52 10.68
N ASP A 76 -2.40 0.85 10.19
CA ASP A 76 -1.75 2.11 10.52
C ASP A 76 -2.48 3.26 9.82
N PRO A 77 -2.60 4.44 10.47
CA PRO A 77 -3.17 5.61 9.82
C PRO A 77 -2.30 5.96 8.61
N THR A 78 -2.76 5.57 7.42
CA THR A 78 -2.08 5.92 6.18
C THR A 78 -2.26 7.41 5.97
N ASN A 79 -1.18 8.16 6.15
CA ASN A 79 -1.13 9.52 5.66
C ASN A 79 -1.38 9.47 4.15
N ARG A 80 -2.48 10.09 3.70
CA ARG A 80 -2.80 10.36 2.28
C ARG A 80 -1.69 11.10 1.52
N ASP A 81 -0.57 11.41 2.20
CA ASP A 81 0.50 12.29 1.76
C ASP A 81 1.89 11.62 1.78
N VAL A 82 1.95 10.28 1.78
CA VAL A 82 3.24 9.56 1.71
C VAL A 82 4.02 9.84 0.42
N PHE A 83 3.42 10.46 -0.60
CA PHE A 83 4.12 10.94 -1.79
C PHE A 83 4.31 12.46 -1.86
N GLY A 84 3.81 13.24 -0.90
CA GLY A 84 3.91 14.71 -0.89
C GLY A 84 2.90 15.41 -1.80
N GLY A 85 1.74 14.78 -2.01
CA GLY A 85 0.63 15.36 -2.76
C GLY A 85 -0.23 16.23 -1.84
N ALA A 86 0.09 17.51 -1.76
CA ALA A 86 -0.85 18.52 -1.27
C ALA A 86 -2.08 18.51 -2.19
N PHE A 87 -3.25 18.26 -1.63
CA PHE A 87 -4.52 18.63 -2.25
C PHE A 87 -4.86 20.06 -1.85
#